data_AF-A0A1F6BNK8-F1
#
_entry.id   AF-A0A1F6BNK8-F1
#
_cell.length_a   1.000
_cell.length_b   1.000
_cell.length_c   1.000
_cell.angle_alpha   90.00
_cell.angle_beta   90.00
_cell.angle_gamma   90.00
#
_symmetry.space_group_name_H-M   'P 1'
#
loop_
_entity.id
_entity.type
_entity.pdbx_description
1 polymer ?
#
loop_
_entity_poly.entity_id
_entity_poly.type
_entity_poly.pdbx_seq_one_letter_code
_entity_poly.pdbx_strand_id
1 'polypeptide(L)'
;MKTIIGVDAAKLAGLQIDTLQKMRSGQMTLAQLEWFNNLTKEQREAILSGKKISSIEPRFELLKKFLITVPKDYDHGTQLDTLKRKEFYFFNDAITDRNFRNATQKLVPGKTYLAKLFSIRKTATSDDCLGLYKAVGAILSGAQGMSLVYQLKRSELPKGKWTVSFDEKDALWQDPGGNHRVPSVFAYSDGGFEFNLGHFEYDWNSDNVVLCLCDCE
;
A
#
# COMPACT_ATOMS: atom_id res chain seq x y z
N MET A 1 -25.01 -19.27 38.16
CA MET A 1 -25.28 -18.73 36.81
C MET A 1 -25.84 -19.86 35.95
N LYS A 2 -27.13 -19.81 35.60
CA LYS A 2 -27.71 -20.73 34.61
C LYS A 2 -27.41 -20.16 33.23
N THR A 3 -26.49 -20.78 32.51
CA THR A 3 -26.11 -20.37 31.16
C THR A 3 -27.33 -20.56 30.23
N ILE A 4 -27.84 -19.47 29.66
CA ILE A 4 -28.95 -19.44 28.70
C ILE A 4 -28.41 -19.91 27.33
N ILE A 5 -27.99 -21.17 27.23
CA ILE A 5 -27.31 -21.68 26.02
C ILE A 5 -28.31 -21.88 24.86
N GLY A 6 -29.59 -22.15 25.14
CA GLY A 6 -30.59 -22.47 24.11
C GLY A 6 -31.08 -21.29 23.28
N VAL A 7 -31.25 -20.11 23.89
CA VAL A 7 -31.84 -18.94 23.20
C VAL A 7 -30.81 -18.25 22.32
N ASP A 8 -29.58 -18.07 22.82
CA ASP A 8 -28.51 -17.44 22.05
C ASP A 8 -28.06 -18.32 20.87
N ALA A 9 -28.02 -19.64 21.05
CA ALA A 9 -27.73 -20.58 19.97
C ALA A 9 -28.79 -20.55 18.86
N ALA A 10 -30.08 -20.52 19.22
CA ALA A 10 -31.16 -20.42 18.24
C ALA A 10 -31.11 -19.08 17.47
N LYS A 11 -30.81 -17.98 18.17
CA LYS A 11 -30.63 -16.67 17.56
C LYS A 11 -29.45 -16.65 16.59
N LEU A 12 -28.32 -17.25 16.97
CA LEU A 12 -27.14 -17.34 16.12
C LEU A 12 -27.42 -18.15 14.85
N ALA A 13 -28.10 -19.30 14.97
CA ALA A 13 -28.50 -20.10 13.82
C ALA A 13 -29.41 -19.33 12.84
N GLY A 14 -30.37 -18.57 13.38
CA GLY A 14 -31.23 -17.70 12.56
C GLY A 14 -30.44 -16.63 11.81
N LEU A 15 -29.47 -15.99 12.47
CA LEU A 15 -28.59 -15.00 11.84
C LEU A 15 -27.71 -15.60 10.74
N GLN A 16 -27.21 -16.82 10.91
CA GLN A 16 -26.43 -17.52 9.88
C GLN A 16 -27.28 -17.81 8.63
N ILE A 17 -28.54 -18.22 8.82
CA ILE A 17 -29.48 -18.47 7.72
C ILE A 17 -29.79 -17.16 6.96
N ASP A 18 -30.10 -16.08 7.67
CA ASP A 18 -30.35 -14.76 7.08
C ASP A 18 -29.14 -14.22 6.31
N THR A 19 -27.94 -14.37 6.87
CA THR A 19 -26.66 -14.00 6.21
C THR A 19 -26.51 -14.75 4.88
N LEU A 20 -26.79 -16.05 4.84
CA LEU A 20 -26.75 -16.85 3.62
C LEU A 20 -27.79 -16.42 2.60
N GLN A 21 -29.00 -16.08 3.04
CA GLN A 21 -30.07 -15.58 2.14
C GLN A 21 -29.69 -14.25 1.51
N LYS A 22 -29.11 -13.32 2.27
CA LYS A 22 -28.60 -12.03 1.77
C LYS A 22 -27.48 -12.20 0.75
N MET A 23 -26.62 -13.20 0.93
CA MET A 23 -25.60 -13.53 -0.07
C MET A 23 -26.22 -14.08 -1.36
N ARG A 24 -27.21 -14.97 -1.26
CA ARG A 24 -27.91 -15.52 -2.42
C ARG A 24 -28.72 -14.47 -3.19
N SER A 25 -29.29 -13.49 -2.49
CA SER A 25 -30.07 -12.40 -3.10
C SER A 25 -29.19 -11.25 -3.61
N GLY A 26 -27.87 -11.31 -3.42
CA GLY A 26 -26.94 -10.25 -3.83
C GLY A 26 -26.97 -9.00 -2.94
N GLN A 27 -27.71 -9.03 -1.83
CA GLN A 27 -27.76 -7.93 -0.85
C GLN A 27 -26.46 -7.81 -0.04
N MET A 28 -25.64 -8.86 -0.03
CA MET A 28 -24.33 -8.89 0.61
C MET A 28 -23.37 -9.77 -0.20
N THR A 29 -22.15 -9.30 -0.43
CA THR A 29 -21.11 -10.07 -1.10
C THR A 29 -20.25 -10.83 -0.09
N LEU A 30 -19.58 -11.89 -0.55
CA LEU A 30 -18.61 -12.62 0.28
C LEU A 30 -17.49 -11.70 0.78
N ALA A 31 -16.98 -10.82 -0.10
CA ALA A 31 -15.93 -9.86 0.24
C ALA A 31 -16.35 -8.87 1.35
N GLN A 32 -17.62 -8.44 1.37
CA GLN A 32 -18.14 -7.59 2.46
C GLN A 32 -18.22 -8.33 3.79
N LEU A 33 -18.58 -9.62 3.77
CA LEU A 33 -18.64 -10.45 4.96
C LEU A 33 -17.24 -10.73 5.52
N GLU A 34 -16.29 -11.06 4.64
CA GLU A 34 -14.88 -11.24 5.00
C GLU A 34 -14.28 -9.97 5.61
N TRP A 35 -14.54 -8.81 4.98
CA TRP A 35 -14.13 -7.52 5.52
C TRP A 35 -14.66 -7.30 6.95
N PHE A 36 -15.96 -7.50 7.18
CA PHE A 36 -16.56 -7.29 8.50
C PHE A 36 -16.01 -8.25 9.57
N ASN A 37 -15.77 -9.51 9.19
CA ASN A 37 -15.23 -10.54 10.08
C ASN A 37 -13.75 -10.30 10.45
N ASN A 38 -13.00 -9.60 9.62
CA ASN A 38 -11.61 -9.25 9.88
C ASN A 38 -11.45 -7.95 10.69
N LEU A 39 -12.52 -7.21 10.96
CA LEU A 39 -12.46 -6.02 11.82
C LEU A 39 -12.16 -6.40 13.29
N THR A 40 -11.37 -5.55 13.95
CA THR A 40 -11.19 -5.63 15.41
C THR A 40 -12.48 -5.25 16.14
N LYS A 41 -12.56 -5.60 17.43
CA LYS A 41 -13.69 -5.20 18.28
C LYS A 41 -13.88 -3.68 18.29
N GLU A 42 -12.80 -2.94 18.44
CA GLU A 42 -12.80 -1.47 18.50
C GLU A 42 -13.29 -0.86 17.17
N GLN A 43 -12.91 -1.45 16.04
CA GLN A 43 -13.38 -1.03 14.72
C GLN A 43 -14.89 -1.29 14.56
N ARG A 44 -15.38 -2.46 14.98
CA ARG A 44 -16.82 -2.76 14.95
C ARG A 44 -17.62 -1.81 15.85
N GLU A 45 -17.12 -1.51 17.05
CA GLU A 45 -17.74 -0.56 17.97
C GLU A 45 -17.76 0.87 17.41
N ALA A 46 -16.73 1.27 16.66
CA ALA A 46 -16.69 2.56 15.97
C ALA A 46 -17.78 2.66 14.88
N ILE A 47 -18.00 1.61 14.07
CA ILE A 47 -19.10 1.54 13.08
C ILE A 47 -20.45 1.70 13.78
N LEU A 48 -20.68 0.89 14.81
CA LEU A 48 -21.97 0.83 15.50
C LEU A 48 -22.30 2.12 16.25
N SER A 49 -21.29 2.87 16.69
CA SER A 49 -21.46 4.17 17.35
C SER A 49 -21.65 5.34 16.38
N GLY A 50 -21.72 5.08 15.06
CA GLY A 50 -21.91 6.11 14.05
C GLY A 50 -20.70 7.05 13.88
N LYS A 51 -19.56 6.73 14.51
CA LYS A 51 -18.30 7.40 14.19
C LYS A 51 -17.94 7.00 12.76
N LYS A 52 -17.75 7.98 11.87
CA LYS A 52 -17.10 7.73 10.58
C LYS A 52 -15.79 7.00 10.88
N ILE A 53 -15.70 5.73 10.47
CA ILE A 53 -14.39 5.16 10.19
C ILE A 53 -13.85 6.04 9.07
N SER A 54 -12.93 6.95 9.39
CA SER A 54 -12.00 7.40 8.36
C SER A 54 -11.34 6.13 7.86
N SER A 55 -11.63 5.74 6.62
CA SER A 55 -11.22 4.51 5.95
C SER A 55 -9.70 4.35 5.79
N ILE A 56 -8.93 5.19 6.49
CA ILE A 56 -7.51 5.08 6.66
C ILE A 56 -7.34 4.60 8.10
N GLU A 57 -6.88 3.36 8.24
CA GLU A 57 -6.52 2.79 9.53
C GLU A 57 -5.73 3.81 10.37
N PRO A 58 -5.97 3.96 11.69
CA PRO A 58 -5.34 5.01 12.52
C PRO A 58 -3.79 4.95 12.54
N ARG A 59 -3.20 3.97 11.86
CA ARG A 59 -1.77 3.82 11.61
C ARG A 59 -1.25 4.73 10.50
N PHE A 60 -2.08 5.26 9.61
CA PHE A 60 -1.62 6.08 8.48
C PHE A 60 -2.20 7.48 8.52
N GLU A 61 -1.37 8.47 8.17
CA GLU A 61 -1.78 9.87 8.05
C GLU A 61 -1.28 10.46 6.73
N LEU A 62 -2.19 11.09 5.98
CA LEU A 62 -1.83 11.76 4.73
C LEU A 62 -0.94 12.98 5.03
N LEU A 63 0.31 12.93 4.58
CA LEU A 63 1.26 14.03 4.70
C LEU A 63 1.11 15.04 3.56
N LYS A 64 1.06 14.53 2.33
CA LYS A 64 1.16 15.36 1.12
C LYS A 64 0.50 14.68 -0.07
N LYS A 65 0.05 15.50 -1.01
CA LYS A 65 -0.42 15.05 -2.32
C LYS A 65 0.12 15.96 -3.43
N PHE A 66 0.42 15.39 -4.58
CA PHE A 66 0.87 16.13 -5.76
C PHE A 66 0.59 15.33 -7.03
N LEU A 67 0.51 16.02 -8.17
CA LEU A 67 0.32 15.39 -9.47
C LEU A 67 1.65 14.96 -10.08
N ILE A 68 1.64 13.79 -10.73
CA ILE A 68 2.70 13.35 -11.63
C ILE A 68 2.09 13.01 -12.98
N THR A 69 2.76 13.42 -14.05
CA THR A 69 2.40 13.02 -15.42
C THR A 69 3.49 12.11 -15.95
N VAL A 70 3.12 10.88 -16.31
CA VAL A 70 4.07 9.92 -16.89
C VAL A 70 4.56 10.47 -18.24
N PRO A 71 5.87 10.56 -18.49
CA PRO A 71 6.40 10.99 -19.78
C PRO A 71 5.85 10.14 -20.93
N LYS A 72 5.71 10.73 -22.12
CA LYS A 72 5.16 10.02 -23.29
C LYS A 72 6.10 8.93 -23.83
N ASP A 73 7.39 9.11 -23.60
CA ASP A 73 8.49 8.21 -23.94
C ASP A 73 8.83 7.23 -22.81
N TYR A 74 8.04 7.21 -21.73
CA TYR A 74 8.22 6.28 -20.63
C TYR A 74 8.03 4.83 -21.10
N ASP A 75 9.03 3.99 -20.83
CA ASP A 75 8.91 2.54 -20.96
C ASP A 75 9.04 1.90 -19.57
N HIS A 76 7.94 1.30 -19.11
CA HIS A 76 7.87 0.65 -17.81
C HIS A 76 8.87 -0.50 -17.67
N GLY A 77 9.18 -1.20 -18.77
CA GLY A 77 10.05 -2.37 -18.76
C GLY A 77 11.55 -2.06 -18.70
N THR A 78 11.94 -0.81 -18.91
CA THR A 78 13.34 -0.38 -18.90
C THR A 78 13.60 0.81 -17.97
N GLN A 79 12.59 1.21 -17.20
CA GLN A 79 12.60 2.44 -16.42
C GLN A 79 13.72 2.45 -15.38
N LEU A 80 13.98 1.33 -14.72
CA LEU A 80 14.93 1.29 -13.60
C LEU A 80 16.38 1.42 -14.10
N ASP A 81 16.71 0.83 -15.24
CA ASP A 81 18.04 0.92 -15.82
C ASP A 81 18.33 2.31 -16.43
N THR A 82 17.32 3.16 -16.62
CA THR A 82 17.53 4.58 -17.00
C THR A 82 18.05 5.46 -15.86
N LEU A 83 18.00 4.98 -14.61
CA LEU A 83 18.39 5.79 -13.45
C LEU A 83 19.89 6.07 -13.44
N LYS A 84 20.25 7.34 -13.20
CA LYS A 84 21.63 7.77 -13.01
C LYS A 84 22.12 7.39 -11.62
N ARG A 85 22.56 6.13 -11.47
CA ARG A 85 22.96 5.53 -10.17
C ARG A 85 23.99 6.35 -9.38
N LYS A 86 24.89 7.06 -10.07
CA LYS A 86 25.94 7.91 -9.46
C LYS A 86 25.40 9.17 -8.77
N GLU A 87 24.15 9.57 -9.01
CA GLU A 87 23.52 10.71 -8.33
C GLU A 87 23.04 10.38 -6.91
N PHE A 88 23.01 9.09 -6.55
CA PHE A 88 22.61 8.64 -5.22
C PHE A 88 23.82 8.48 -4.30
N TYR A 89 23.66 8.80 -3.02
CA TYR A 89 24.64 8.47 -1.98
C TYR A 89 24.79 6.96 -1.83
N PHE A 90 23.69 6.24 -1.98
CA PHE A 90 23.68 4.80 -2.11
C PHE A 90 22.59 4.37 -3.09
N PHE A 91 22.92 3.41 -3.95
CA PHE A 91 21.99 2.79 -4.87
C PHE A 91 22.14 1.28 -4.75
N ASN A 92 21.05 0.58 -4.38
CA ASN A 92 21.07 -0.87 -4.32
C ASN A 92 21.11 -1.46 -5.73
N ASP A 93 22.19 -2.15 -6.08
CA ASP A 93 22.40 -2.70 -7.43
C ASP A 93 21.38 -3.76 -7.85
N ALA A 94 20.59 -4.29 -6.92
CA ALA A 94 19.50 -5.19 -7.24
C ALA A 94 18.24 -4.49 -7.76
N ILE A 95 18.17 -3.16 -7.68
CA ILE A 95 17.10 -2.36 -8.31
C ILE A 95 17.39 -2.31 -9.83
N THR A 96 16.89 -3.33 -10.52
CA THR A 96 17.04 -3.50 -11.97
C THR A 96 15.72 -3.90 -12.58
N ASP A 97 15.54 -3.62 -13.87
CA ASP A 97 14.34 -4.03 -14.60
C ASP A 97 14.19 -5.56 -14.61
N ARG A 98 15.29 -6.30 -14.62
CA ARG A 98 15.27 -7.78 -14.51
C ARG A 98 14.60 -8.25 -13.23
N ASN A 99 15.00 -7.69 -12.09
CA ASN A 99 14.52 -8.13 -10.78
C ASN A 99 13.07 -7.70 -10.54
N PHE A 100 12.67 -6.53 -11.04
CA PHE A 100 11.33 -5.96 -10.85
C PHE A 100 10.45 -6.03 -12.11
N ARG A 101 10.68 -7.01 -12.99
CA ARG A 101 9.97 -7.12 -14.29
C ARG A 101 8.48 -7.44 -14.17
N ASN A 102 8.04 -7.95 -13.02
CA ASN A 102 6.72 -8.55 -12.80
C ASN A 102 5.71 -7.58 -12.16
N ALA A 103 5.93 -6.27 -12.22
CA ALA A 103 5.06 -5.29 -11.57
C ALA A 103 3.57 -5.51 -11.90
N THR A 104 2.71 -5.53 -10.88
CA THR A 104 1.29 -5.90 -11.04
C THR A 104 0.56 -4.91 -11.94
N GLN A 105 0.84 -3.62 -11.78
CA GLN A 105 0.24 -2.57 -12.60
C GLN A 105 1.30 -1.67 -13.23
N LYS A 106 1.22 -1.57 -14.55
CA LYS A 106 2.11 -0.70 -15.33
C LYS A 106 1.57 0.72 -15.36
N LEU A 107 2.47 1.68 -15.21
CA LEU A 107 2.19 3.09 -15.44
C LEU A 107 1.95 3.34 -16.93
N VAL A 108 0.94 4.15 -17.24
CA VAL A 108 0.56 4.44 -18.64
C VAL A 108 1.25 5.71 -19.12
N PRO A 109 2.04 5.68 -20.20
CA PRO A 109 2.68 6.87 -20.77
C PRO A 109 1.68 7.98 -21.09
N GLY A 110 2.02 9.22 -20.73
CA GLY A 110 1.14 10.39 -20.90
C GLY A 110 -0.02 10.51 -19.89
N LYS A 111 -0.29 9.49 -19.07
CA LYS A 111 -1.34 9.54 -18.04
C LYS A 111 -0.87 10.36 -16.83
N THR A 112 -1.80 11.06 -16.20
CA THR A 112 -1.54 11.80 -14.95
C THR A 112 -2.14 11.05 -13.77
N TYR A 113 -1.34 10.92 -12.70
CA TYR A 113 -1.72 10.29 -11.45
C TYR A 113 -1.61 11.28 -10.30
N LEU A 114 -2.48 11.12 -9.29
CA LEU A 114 -2.39 11.78 -8.01
C LEU A 114 -1.51 10.95 -7.07
N ALA A 115 -0.29 11.40 -6.82
CA ALA A 115 0.57 10.83 -5.78
C ALA A 115 0.11 11.32 -4.41
N LYS A 116 -0.02 10.39 -3.46
CA LYS A 116 -0.36 10.62 -2.05
C LYS A 116 0.72 9.98 -1.19
N LEU A 117 1.24 10.72 -0.23
CA LEU A 117 2.26 10.26 0.71
C LEU A 117 1.62 10.10 2.09
N PHE A 118 1.65 8.89 2.64
CA PHE A 118 1.09 8.58 3.96
C PHE A 118 2.17 8.23 4.95
N SER A 119 2.33 9.00 6.02
CA SER A 119 3.22 8.61 7.13
C SER A 119 2.62 7.46 7.91
N ILE A 120 3.49 6.55 8.35
CA ILE A 120 3.15 5.52 9.31
C ILE A 120 3.28 6.10 10.73
N ARG A 121 2.20 6.10 11.51
CA ARG A 121 2.12 6.62 12.89
C ARG A 121 2.29 5.54 13.94
N LYS A 122 1.96 4.30 13.59
CA LYS A 122 2.13 3.10 14.42
C LYS A 122 2.64 2.00 13.52
N THR A 123 3.45 1.09 14.07
CA THR A 123 3.98 -0.07 13.37
C THR A 123 2.92 -0.72 12.47
N ALA A 124 3.26 -0.99 11.22
CA ALA A 124 2.35 -1.53 10.22
C ALA A 124 3.04 -2.66 9.45
N THR A 125 2.31 -3.72 9.16
CA THR A 125 2.77 -4.80 8.28
C THR A 125 2.70 -4.37 6.81
N SER A 126 3.29 -5.14 5.90
CA SER A 126 3.08 -4.93 4.46
C SER A 126 1.63 -5.14 4.05
N ASP A 127 0.90 -6.05 4.69
CA ASP A 127 -0.52 -6.27 4.43
C ASP A 127 -1.36 -5.06 4.85
N ASP A 128 -1.02 -4.40 5.96
CA ASP A 128 -1.64 -3.12 6.37
C ASP A 128 -1.42 -2.05 5.29
N CYS A 129 -0.21 -1.98 4.74
CA CYS A 129 0.12 -1.05 3.65
C CYS A 129 -0.68 -1.38 2.39
N LEU A 130 -0.81 -2.64 1.99
CA LEU A 130 -1.65 -3.05 0.86
C LEU A 130 -3.14 -2.74 1.12
N GLY A 131 -3.60 -2.87 2.36
CA GLY A 131 -4.92 -2.43 2.81
C GLY A 131 -5.14 -0.93 2.57
N LEU A 132 -4.14 -0.10 2.87
CA LEU A 132 -4.16 1.33 2.54
C LEU A 132 -4.26 1.57 1.02
N TYR A 133 -3.48 0.86 0.20
CA TYR A 133 -3.55 1.00 -1.27
C TYR A 133 -4.97 0.75 -1.78
N LYS A 134 -5.59 -0.35 -1.32
CA LYS A 134 -6.97 -0.68 -1.67
C LYS A 134 -7.96 0.40 -1.21
N ALA A 135 -7.81 0.88 0.03
CA ALA A 135 -8.71 1.87 0.62
C ALA A 135 -8.69 3.22 -0.11
N VAL A 136 -7.54 3.60 -0.71
CA VAL A 136 -7.38 4.88 -1.41
C VAL A 136 -7.42 4.76 -2.93
N GLY A 137 -7.65 3.55 -3.47
CA GLY A 137 -7.65 3.28 -4.91
C GLY A 137 -6.29 3.51 -5.56
N ALA A 138 -5.21 3.12 -4.89
CA ALA A 138 -3.86 3.26 -5.42
C ALA A 138 -3.45 2.07 -6.27
N ILE A 139 -2.60 2.32 -7.26
CA ILE A 139 -2.01 1.28 -8.10
C ILE A 139 -0.75 0.67 -7.46
N LEU A 140 -0.56 -0.62 -7.67
CA LEU A 140 0.61 -1.40 -7.26
C LEU A 140 1.67 -1.36 -8.37
N SER A 141 2.49 -0.30 -8.34
CA SER A 141 3.50 0.00 -9.37
C SER A 141 4.94 -0.30 -8.95
N GLY A 142 5.15 -0.81 -7.74
CA GLY A 142 6.45 -1.27 -7.25
C GLY A 142 7.59 -0.28 -7.46
N ALA A 143 8.71 -0.78 -7.99
CA ALA A 143 9.97 -0.04 -8.12
C ALA A 143 9.88 1.04 -9.19
N GLN A 144 9.17 0.74 -10.27
CA GLN A 144 8.94 1.63 -11.39
C GLN A 144 8.18 2.89 -10.94
N GLY A 145 7.13 2.72 -10.14
CA GLY A 145 6.41 3.85 -9.53
C GLY A 145 7.29 4.73 -8.67
N MET A 146 8.08 4.12 -7.79
CA MET A 146 9.00 4.87 -6.92
C MET A 146 10.05 5.63 -7.73
N SER A 147 10.66 4.98 -8.73
CA SER A 147 11.68 5.57 -9.59
C SER A 147 11.15 6.78 -10.37
N LEU A 148 9.91 6.71 -10.86
CA LEU A 148 9.30 7.79 -11.62
C LEU A 148 9.00 8.99 -10.73
N VAL A 149 8.45 8.76 -9.53
CA VAL A 149 8.23 9.83 -8.55
C VAL A 149 9.55 10.49 -8.16
N TYR A 150 10.61 9.72 -7.97
CA TYR A 150 11.94 10.27 -7.74
C TYR A 150 12.39 11.17 -8.91
N GLN A 151 12.36 10.68 -10.15
CA GLN A 151 12.84 11.46 -11.31
C GLN A 151 12.05 12.75 -11.50
N LEU A 152 10.72 12.71 -11.36
CA LEU A 152 9.85 13.85 -11.66
C LEU A 152 9.66 14.81 -10.48
N LYS A 153 9.67 14.29 -9.25
CA LYS A 153 9.20 14.99 -8.04
C LYS A 153 10.01 14.65 -6.78
N ARG A 154 11.30 14.29 -6.88
CA ARG A 154 12.17 14.03 -5.70
C ARG A 154 12.18 15.14 -4.64
N SER A 155 11.95 16.40 -5.01
CA SER A 155 11.83 17.52 -4.06
C SER A 155 10.59 17.44 -3.17
N GLU A 156 9.57 16.68 -3.59
CA GLU A 156 8.33 16.48 -2.83
C GLU A 156 8.47 15.37 -1.78
N LEU A 157 9.54 14.57 -1.83
CA LEU A 157 9.77 13.46 -0.90
C LEU A 157 10.15 14.00 0.50
N PRO A 158 9.57 13.44 1.57
CA PRO A 158 9.76 13.90 2.94
C PRO A 158 11.20 13.67 3.40
N LYS A 159 11.84 14.73 3.86
CA LYS A 159 13.22 14.67 4.36
C LYS A 159 13.32 13.87 5.66
N GLY A 160 14.39 13.10 5.81
CA GLY A 160 14.64 12.25 6.97
C GLY A 160 13.74 11.01 7.04
N LYS A 161 13.06 10.64 5.95
CA LYS A 161 12.15 9.50 5.89
C LYS A 161 12.39 8.63 4.66
N TRP A 162 12.10 7.35 4.81
CA TRP A 162 12.06 6.36 3.73
C TRP A 162 10.70 6.37 3.07
N THR A 163 10.63 6.80 1.82
CA THR A 163 9.41 6.64 1.02
C THR A 163 9.41 5.27 0.37
N VAL A 164 8.38 4.46 0.61
CA VAL A 164 8.26 3.07 0.14
C VAL A 164 7.12 2.94 -0.86
N SER A 165 7.31 2.11 -1.89
CA SER A 165 6.30 1.80 -2.90
C SER A 165 6.10 0.29 -2.99
N PHE A 166 4.87 -0.15 -2.80
CA PHE A 166 4.52 -1.57 -2.77
C PHE A 166 4.10 -2.10 -4.14
N ASP A 167 4.18 -3.41 -4.23
CA ASP A 167 3.54 -4.25 -5.23
C ASP A 167 2.91 -5.45 -4.51
N GLU A 168 2.20 -6.32 -5.24
CA GLU A 168 1.83 -7.63 -4.71
C GLU A 168 3.09 -8.41 -4.33
N LYS A 169 3.00 -9.23 -3.28
CA LYS A 169 4.16 -9.95 -2.73
C LYS A 169 4.90 -10.73 -3.82
N ASP A 170 4.18 -11.49 -4.64
CA ASP A 170 4.76 -12.36 -5.68
C ASP A 170 5.28 -11.58 -6.91
N ALA A 171 4.91 -10.30 -7.04
CA ALA A 171 5.44 -9.41 -8.06
C ALA A 171 6.79 -8.79 -7.66
N LEU A 172 7.07 -8.72 -6.36
CA LEU A 172 8.34 -8.21 -5.83
C LEU A 172 9.48 -9.19 -6.09
N TRP A 173 10.69 -8.64 -6.23
CA TRP A 173 11.89 -9.46 -6.30
C TRP A 173 12.13 -10.18 -4.99
N GLN A 174 12.22 -11.51 -5.03
CA GLN A 174 12.70 -12.31 -3.91
C GLN A 174 14.23 -12.34 -3.92
N ASP A 175 14.86 -11.90 -2.82
CA ASP A 175 16.30 -11.94 -2.67
C ASP A 175 16.82 -13.38 -2.43
N PRO A 176 18.14 -13.64 -2.55
CA PRO A 176 18.71 -14.97 -2.29
C PRO A 176 18.46 -15.51 -0.88
N GLY A 177 18.07 -14.67 0.08
CA GLY A 177 17.68 -15.06 1.43
C GLY A 177 16.20 -15.43 1.57
N GLY A 178 15.41 -15.34 0.49
CA GLY A 178 14.00 -15.68 0.47
C GLY A 178 13.04 -14.53 0.84
N ASN A 179 13.54 -13.32 1.05
CA ASN A 179 12.70 -12.17 1.40
C ASN A 179 12.28 -11.37 0.17
N HIS A 180 11.04 -10.88 0.15
CA HIS A 180 10.54 -10.03 -0.93
C HIS A 180 10.94 -8.59 -0.67
N ARG A 181 11.51 -7.95 -1.69
CA ARG A 181 12.17 -6.65 -1.54
C ARG A 181 11.27 -5.51 -1.98
N VAL A 182 10.96 -4.61 -1.05
CA VAL A 182 10.13 -3.44 -1.31
C VAL A 182 11.01 -2.22 -1.64
N PRO A 183 10.84 -1.58 -2.80
CA PRO A 183 11.65 -0.44 -3.21
C PRO A 183 11.37 0.80 -2.36
N SER A 184 12.45 1.50 -2.01
CA SER A 184 12.39 2.62 -1.07
C SER A 184 13.42 3.70 -1.39
N VAL A 185 13.03 4.96 -1.27
CA VAL A 185 13.92 6.12 -1.43
C VAL A 185 14.00 6.88 -0.12
N PHE A 186 15.21 7.06 0.40
CA PHE A 186 15.48 7.97 1.51
C PHE A 186 15.87 9.35 0.97
N ALA A 187 15.28 10.41 1.53
CA ALA A 187 15.65 11.78 1.22
C ALA A 187 16.40 12.39 2.40
N TYR A 188 17.70 12.62 2.25
CA TYR A 188 18.53 13.25 3.28
C TYR A 188 18.18 14.75 3.43
N SER A 189 18.42 15.26 4.63
CA SER A 189 18.19 16.67 4.99
C SER A 189 19.07 17.64 4.21
N ASP A 190 20.26 17.19 3.78
CA ASP A 190 21.22 17.96 2.97
C ASP A 190 20.87 18.00 1.47
N GLY A 191 19.80 17.30 1.05
CA GLY A 191 19.38 17.23 -0.35
C GLY A 191 19.80 15.97 -1.09
N GLY A 192 20.65 15.12 -0.49
CA GLY A 192 21.02 13.82 -1.05
C GLY A 192 19.89 12.79 -1.02
N PHE A 193 20.09 11.69 -1.76
CA PHE A 193 19.13 10.60 -1.82
C PHE A 193 19.81 9.24 -1.81
N GLU A 194 19.14 8.25 -1.23
CA GLU A 194 19.49 6.84 -1.31
C GLU A 194 18.31 6.07 -1.91
N PHE A 195 18.57 5.13 -2.82
CA PHE A 195 17.58 4.19 -3.33
C PHE A 195 17.95 2.78 -2.88
N ASN A 196 17.14 2.20 -2.01
CA ASN A 196 17.40 0.91 -1.38
C ASN A 196 16.14 0.04 -1.32
N LEU A 197 16.24 -1.11 -0.69
CA LEU A 197 15.22 -2.13 -0.60
C LEU A 197 14.90 -2.45 0.87
N GLY A 198 13.65 -2.27 1.27
CA GLY A 198 13.09 -2.83 2.49
C GLY A 198 12.65 -4.29 2.32
N HIS A 199 12.10 -4.88 3.38
CA HIS A 199 11.67 -6.28 3.40
C HIS A 199 10.15 -6.34 3.58
N PHE A 200 9.45 -7.02 2.70
CA PHE A 200 8.00 -7.19 2.78
C PHE A 200 7.60 -7.97 4.04
N GLU A 201 8.44 -8.91 4.46
CA GLU A 201 8.20 -9.78 5.61
C GLU A 201 8.35 -9.06 6.96
N TYR A 202 8.87 -7.84 6.98
CA TYR A 202 9.12 -7.09 8.22
C TYR A 202 8.11 -5.95 8.39
N ASP A 203 7.98 -5.52 9.63
CA ASP A 203 7.16 -4.39 9.98
C ASP A 203 7.80 -3.05 9.55
N TRP A 204 6.93 -2.14 9.15
CA TRP A 204 7.23 -0.75 8.82
C TRP A 204 6.93 0.14 10.01
N ASN A 205 7.76 1.16 10.21
CA ASN A 205 7.68 2.02 11.39
C ASN A 205 7.53 3.50 10.98
N SER A 206 7.60 4.38 11.97
CA SER A 206 7.38 5.82 11.76
C SER A 206 8.45 6.52 10.92
N ASP A 207 9.54 5.86 10.57
CA ASP A 207 10.54 6.33 9.61
C ASP A 207 10.14 6.08 8.15
N ASN A 208 9.07 5.33 7.92
CA ASN A 208 8.55 5.03 6.60
C ASN A 208 7.34 5.89 6.23
N VAL A 209 7.23 6.18 4.93
CA VAL A 209 6.13 6.88 4.29
C VAL A 209 5.69 6.07 3.08
N VAL A 210 4.41 5.72 3.00
CA VAL A 210 3.86 4.93 1.90
C VAL A 210 3.50 5.85 0.74
N LEU A 211 4.01 5.54 -0.45
CA LEU A 211 3.69 6.23 -1.70
C LEU A 211 2.53 5.53 -2.42
N CYS A 212 1.39 6.21 -2.50
CA CYS A 212 0.23 5.74 -3.24
C CYS A 212 0.05 6.57 -4.52
N LEU A 213 0.00 5.93 -5.68
CA LEU A 213 -0.37 6.58 -6.95
C LEU A 213 -1.82 6.24 -7.27
N CYS A 214 -2.69 7.25 -7.35
CA CYS A 214 -4.10 7.06 -7.68
C CYS A 214 -4.41 7.65 -9.05
N ASP A 215 -5.39 7.08 -9.76
CA ASP A 215 -5.96 7.73 -10.93
C ASP A 215 -6.57 9.08 -10.54
N CYS A 216 -6.43 10.08 -11.42
CA CYS A 216 -7.17 11.32 -11.29
C CYS A 216 -8.61 11.04 -11.74
N GLU A 217 -9.60 11.38 -10.91
CA GLU A 217 -11.02 11.39 -11.31
C GLU A 217 -11.26 12.32 -12.51
#